data_AF-A0A1Y2BCI2-F1
#
_entry.id   AF-A0A1Y2BCI2-F1
#
_cell.length_a   1.000
_cell.length_b   1.000
_cell.length_c   1.000
_cell.angle_alpha   90.00
_cell.angle_beta   90.00
_cell.angle_gamma   90.00
#
_symmetry.space_group_name_H-M   'P 1'
#
loop_
_entity.id
_entity.type
_entity.pdbx_description
1 polymer ?
#
loop_
_entity_poly.entity_id
_entity_poly.type
_entity_poly.pdbx_seq_one_letter_code
_entity_poly.pdbx_strand_id
1 'polypeptide(L)'
;MTQTHILRHYDTPVTGLGGHTLFLQPHIAWDWVMMPRLDIIEPSTGFLSFGPYITQTEGKDATGNVFPRLKDIYSSFRMDLSPPHAVLATWAGQFVVSRKRILDNKRQTYQNLWNKFHAPTEHWIWKEGWWNNEPSNPTLGHALERSWPVIFACEDASIAETCGEGHGPTCQCLD
;
A
#
# COMPACT_ATOMS: atom_id res chain seq x y z
N MET A 1 11.69 -0.86 -4.42
CA MET A 1 11.57 -2.00 -5.35
C MET A 1 10.20 -2.04 -6.02
N THR A 2 9.10 -1.97 -5.25
CA THR A 2 7.70 -2.01 -5.71
C THR A 2 7.37 -1.03 -6.83
N GLN A 3 7.62 0.26 -6.64
CA GLN A 3 7.25 1.29 -7.62
C GLN A 3 8.06 1.23 -8.92
N THR A 4 9.34 0.85 -8.85
CA THR A 4 10.20 0.74 -10.03
C THR A 4 9.72 -0.37 -10.97
N HIS A 5 9.22 -1.49 -10.42
CA HIS A 5 8.65 -2.57 -11.22
C HIS A 5 7.38 -2.10 -11.95
N ILE A 6 6.45 -1.46 -11.24
CA ILE A 6 5.21 -0.92 -11.84
C ILE A 6 5.55 0.04 -12.98
N LEU A 7 6.40 1.05 -12.73
CA LEU A 7 6.75 2.06 -13.72
C LEU A 7 7.45 1.49 -14.96
N ARG A 8 8.30 0.47 -14.78
CA ARG A 8 9.04 -0.16 -15.87
C ARG A 8 8.13 -0.95 -16.81
N HIS A 9 7.07 -1.55 -16.30
CA HIS A 9 6.22 -2.47 -17.04
C HIS A 9 4.81 -1.95 -17.33
N TYR A 10 4.50 -0.74 -16.86
CA TYR A 10 3.18 -0.11 -17.02
C TYR A 10 2.73 -0.05 -18.49
N ASP A 11 3.63 0.31 -19.40
CA ASP A 11 3.34 0.49 -20.82
C ASP A 11 3.42 -0.83 -21.63
N THR A 12 3.83 -1.94 -20.99
CA THR A 12 3.87 -3.28 -21.57
C THR A 12 3.21 -4.32 -20.65
N PRO A 13 1.96 -4.11 -20.21
CA PRO A 13 1.42 -4.86 -19.07
C PRO A 13 1.08 -6.33 -19.39
N VAL A 14 0.86 -6.66 -20.65
CA VAL A 14 0.58 -8.05 -21.08
C VAL A 14 1.83 -8.93 -20.94
N THR A 15 3.01 -8.38 -21.23
CA THR A 15 4.29 -9.11 -21.21
C THR A 15 5.13 -8.80 -19.97
N GLY A 16 4.90 -7.67 -19.31
CA GLY A 16 5.71 -7.16 -18.21
C GLY A 16 5.07 -7.25 -16.83
N LEU A 17 3.75 -7.48 -16.74
CA LEU A 17 3.03 -7.71 -15.48
C LEU A 17 2.33 -9.07 -15.50
N GLY A 18 2.58 -9.89 -14.48
CA GLY A 18 1.81 -11.12 -14.25
C GLY A 18 0.34 -10.81 -13.96
N GLY A 19 -0.54 -11.81 -14.02
CA GLY A 19 -1.94 -11.65 -13.61
C GLY A 19 -2.07 -11.10 -12.20
N HIS A 20 -1.20 -11.60 -11.32
CA HIS A 20 -0.91 -11.06 -9.99
C HIS A 20 0.58 -10.76 -9.87
N THR A 21 0.92 -9.73 -9.10
CA THR A 21 2.30 -9.38 -8.76
C THR A 21 2.45 -9.37 -7.24
N LEU A 22 3.43 -10.11 -6.73
CA LEU A 22 3.77 -10.15 -5.32
C LEU A 22 4.91 -9.15 -5.04
N PHE A 23 4.70 -8.30 -4.04
CA PHE A 23 5.72 -7.41 -3.51
C PHE A 23 6.07 -7.86 -2.11
N LEU A 24 7.33 -8.25 -1.90
CA LEU A 24 7.82 -8.79 -0.63
C LEU A 24 9.00 -7.97 -0.11
N GLN A 25 9.13 -7.89 1.21
CA GLN A 25 10.31 -7.35 1.85
C GLN A 25 11.38 -8.45 2.00
N PRO A 26 12.68 -8.10 2.06
CA PRO A 26 13.75 -9.10 2.24
C PRO A 26 13.61 -9.93 3.52
N HIS A 27 12.97 -9.37 4.55
CA HIS A 27 12.69 -10.02 5.82
C HIS A 27 11.18 -10.08 6.04
N ILE A 28 10.63 -11.28 6.19
CA ILE A 28 9.21 -11.51 6.44
C ILE A 28 9.01 -11.45 7.96
N ALA A 29 8.58 -10.29 8.48
CA ALA A 29 8.37 -10.11 9.92
C ALA A 29 7.02 -10.64 10.46
N TRP A 30 6.11 -11.06 9.58
CA TRP A 30 4.76 -11.56 9.91
C TRP A 30 4.43 -12.82 9.10
N ASP A 31 5.30 -13.82 9.16
CA ASP A 31 5.12 -15.08 8.44
C ASP A 31 3.82 -15.78 8.85
N TRP A 32 3.43 -15.74 10.12
CA TRP A 32 2.15 -16.30 10.60
C TRP A 32 0.91 -15.63 10.00
N VAL A 33 1.01 -14.37 9.53
CA VAL A 33 -0.06 -13.67 8.81
C VAL A 33 0.02 -13.96 7.31
N MET A 34 1.23 -13.97 6.76
CA MET A 34 1.47 -14.16 5.34
C MET A 34 1.07 -15.57 4.88
N MET A 35 1.51 -16.61 5.60
CA MET A 35 1.32 -18.00 5.20
C MET A 35 -0.15 -18.37 4.98
N PRO A 36 -1.09 -18.18 5.93
CA PRO A 36 -2.49 -18.50 5.69
C PRO A 36 -3.13 -17.64 4.60
N ARG A 37 -2.60 -16.44 4.35
CA ARG A 37 -3.09 -15.56 3.27
C ARG A 37 -2.62 -15.99 1.89
N LEU A 38 -1.52 -16.74 1.76
CA LEU A 38 -1.12 -17.30 0.47
C LEU A 38 -2.14 -18.35 -0.01
N ASP A 39 -2.76 -19.08 0.91
CA ASP A 39 -3.71 -20.16 0.59
C ASP A 39 -5.07 -19.66 0.07
N ILE A 40 -5.40 -18.39 0.30
CA ILE A 40 -6.67 -17.79 -0.12
C ILE A 40 -6.57 -16.96 -1.41
N ILE A 41 -5.37 -16.85 -1.99
CA ILE A 41 -5.17 -16.13 -3.25
C ILE A 41 -5.89 -16.91 -4.36
N GLU A 42 -6.82 -16.23 -5.01
CA GLU A 42 -7.63 -16.75 -6.09
C GLU A 42 -7.50 -15.89 -7.35
N PRO A 43 -7.95 -16.36 -8.53
CA PRO A 43 -7.88 -15.58 -9.75
C PRO A 43 -8.57 -14.21 -9.65
N SER A 44 -9.59 -14.08 -8.81
CA SER A 44 -10.33 -12.83 -8.52
C SER A 44 -9.67 -11.92 -7.49
N THR A 45 -8.56 -12.31 -6.84
CA THR A 45 -7.90 -11.45 -5.85
C THR A 45 -7.40 -10.17 -6.50
N GLY A 46 -7.99 -9.03 -6.16
CA GLY A 46 -7.54 -7.70 -6.60
C GLY A 46 -6.41 -7.16 -5.74
N PHE A 47 -6.53 -7.28 -4.41
CA PHE A 47 -5.49 -6.90 -3.45
C PHE A 47 -5.59 -7.74 -2.17
N LEU A 48 -4.44 -8.16 -1.65
CA LEU A 48 -4.32 -8.83 -0.36
C LEU A 48 -2.97 -8.48 0.28
N SER A 49 -3.01 -7.93 1.49
CA SER A 49 -1.78 -7.67 2.25
C SER A 49 -1.23 -8.96 2.87
N PHE A 50 0.08 -9.07 3.00
CA PHE A 50 0.76 -10.09 3.78
C PHE A 50 1.22 -9.58 5.15
N GLY A 51 0.95 -8.31 5.47
CA GLY A 51 1.10 -7.75 6.81
C GLY A 51 -0.23 -7.64 7.55
N PRO A 52 -0.22 -7.41 8.87
CA PRO A 52 -1.40 -7.10 9.63
C PRO A 52 -2.21 -5.97 8.97
N TYR A 53 -3.53 -6.15 8.92
CA TYR A 53 -4.42 -5.05 8.56
C TYR A 53 -4.60 -4.14 9.77
N ILE A 54 -4.65 -2.85 9.48
CA ILE A 54 -5.01 -1.80 10.41
C ILE A 54 -6.01 -0.89 9.72
N THR A 55 -6.49 0.13 10.41
CA THR A 55 -7.23 1.22 9.79
C THR A 55 -6.43 2.51 9.85
N GLN A 56 -6.82 3.45 8.99
CA GLN A 56 -6.41 4.84 9.10
C GLN A 56 -7.63 5.74 8.95
N THR A 57 -7.62 6.86 9.64
CA THR A 57 -8.62 7.92 9.50
C THR A 57 -7.88 9.23 9.43
N GLU A 58 -8.13 10.01 8.37
CA GLU A 58 -7.59 11.36 8.24
C GLU A 58 -6.07 11.49 8.48
N GLY A 59 -5.28 10.56 7.91
CA GLY A 59 -3.82 10.58 8.04
C GLY A 59 -3.27 10.18 9.40
N LYS A 60 -4.12 9.61 10.25
CA LYS A 60 -3.74 8.96 11.51
C LYS A 60 -4.02 7.46 11.40
N ASP A 61 -3.06 6.63 11.77
CA ASP A 61 -3.27 5.17 11.83
C ASP A 61 -4.00 4.75 13.13
N ALA A 62 -4.45 3.49 13.17
CA ALA A 62 -5.14 2.92 14.33
C ALA A 62 -4.31 2.93 15.64
N THR A 63 -2.98 3.05 15.56
CA THR A 63 -2.09 3.15 16.74
C THR A 63 -1.88 4.59 17.20
N GLY A 64 -2.41 5.54 16.46
CA GLY A 64 -2.39 6.96 16.76
C GLY A 64 -1.24 7.73 16.14
N ASN A 65 -0.43 7.08 15.30
CA ASN A 65 0.65 7.75 14.58
C ASN A 65 0.07 8.65 13.49
N VAL A 66 0.60 9.86 13.39
CA VAL A 66 0.21 10.84 12.38
C VAL A 66 1.24 10.84 11.27
N PHE A 67 0.78 10.63 10.03
CA PHE A 67 1.60 10.64 8.84
C PHE A 67 1.10 11.73 7.90
N PRO A 68 1.88 12.81 7.70
CA PRO A 68 1.43 13.97 6.93
C PRO A 68 0.94 13.64 5.50
N ARG A 69 1.52 12.61 4.87
CA ARG A 69 1.27 12.29 3.46
C ARG A 69 0.21 11.22 3.20
N LEU A 70 -0.38 10.62 4.24
CA LEU A 70 -1.44 9.62 4.05
C LEU A 70 -2.66 10.21 3.31
N LYS A 71 -3.10 11.41 3.71
CA LYS A 71 -4.21 12.11 3.04
C LYS A 71 -3.89 12.43 1.57
N ASP A 72 -2.65 12.84 1.30
CA ASP A 72 -2.22 13.19 -0.06
C ASP A 72 -2.11 11.96 -0.97
N ILE A 73 -1.63 10.84 -0.44
CA ILE A 73 -1.57 9.57 -1.16
C ILE A 73 -2.99 9.11 -1.48
N TYR A 74 -3.89 9.12 -0.50
CA TYR A 74 -5.32 8.84 -0.74
C TYR A 74 -5.84 9.70 -1.88
N SER A 75 -5.67 11.02 -1.76
CA SER A 75 -6.25 11.96 -2.73
C SER A 75 -5.68 11.81 -4.14
N SER A 76 -4.39 11.48 -4.24
CA SER A 76 -3.71 11.28 -5.53
C SER A 76 -4.17 10.01 -6.25
N PHE A 77 -4.45 8.94 -5.51
CA PHE A 77 -4.81 7.63 -6.08
C PHE A 77 -6.32 7.44 -6.22
N ARG A 78 -7.11 8.03 -5.34
CA ARG A 78 -8.57 7.95 -5.34
C ARG A 78 -9.26 9.08 -6.07
N MET A 79 -8.50 10.14 -6.39
CA MET A 79 -9.02 11.34 -7.05
C MET A 79 -10.20 11.96 -6.27
N ASP A 80 -10.15 11.83 -4.95
CA ASP A 80 -11.15 12.32 -4.00
C ASP A 80 -10.47 12.73 -2.70
N LEU A 81 -11.14 13.49 -1.84
CA LEU A 81 -10.60 13.87 -0.54
C LEU A 81 -10.59 12.67 0.41
N SER A 82 -9.56 12.60 1.25
CA SER A 82 -9.49 11.59 2.31
C SER A 82 -10.74 11.67 3.19
N PRO A 83 -11.51 10.57 3.34
CA PRO A 83 -12.77 10.61 4.04
C PRO A 83 -12.60 10.81 5.56
N PRO A 84 -13.63 11.33 6.25
CA PRO A 84 -13.63 11.48 7.71
C PRO A 84 -13.96 10.17 8.46
N HIS A 85 -13.96 9.03 7.76
CA HIS A 85 -14.17 7.70 8.35
C HIS A 85 -12.96 6.80 8.10
N ALA A 86 -12.92 5.69 8.83
CA ALA A 86 -11.82 4.74 8.73
C ALA A 86 -11.78 4.08 7.34
N VAL A 87 -10.58 3.98 6.77
CA VAL A 87 -10.30 3.18 5.57
C VAL A 87 -9.23 2.15 5.89
N LEU A 88 -9.21 1.07 5.11
CA LEU A 88 -8.23 0.00 5.26
C LEU A 88 -6.80 0.53 5.05
N ALA A 89 -5.90 0.07 5.92
CA ALA A 89 -4.47 0.27 5.83
C ALA A 89 -3.75 -1.03 6.18
N THR A 90 -2.44 -1.08 5.94
CA THR A 90 -1.63 -2.23 6.34
C THR A 90 -0.39 -1.80 7.10
N TRP A 91 0.02 -2.62 8.06
CA TRP A 91 1.20 -2.33 8.85
C TRP A 91 2.51 -2.52 8.07
N ALA A 92 2.49 -3.33 6.99
CA ALA A 92 3.69 -3.73 6.27
C ALA A 92 3.56 -3.56 4.75
N GLY A 93 4.67 -3.17 4.10
CA GLY A 93 4.75 -2.97 2.65
C GLY A 93 4.86 -4.23 1.80
N GLN A 94 4.20 -5.32 2.18
CA GLN A 94 4.25 -6.61 1.48
C GLN A 94 2.85 -7.16 1.23
N PHE A 95 2.55 -7.46 -0.03
CA PHE A 95 1.20 -7.72 -0.53
C PHE A 95 1.22 -8.37 -1.92
N VAL A 96 0.08 -8.90 -2.33
CA VAL A 96 -0.23 -9.26 -3.71
C VAL A 96 -1.27 -8.29 -4.29
N VAL A 97 -1.14 -7.98 -5.56
CA VAL A 97 -2.08 -7.13 -6.29
C VAL A 97 -2.28 -7.64 -7.71
N SER A 98 -3.50 -7.52 -8.23
CA SER A 98 -3.79 -7.88 -9.61
C SER A 98 -3.25 -6.83 -10.59
N ARG A 99 -2.98 -7.27 -11.82
CA ARG A 99 -2.64 -6.38 -12.92
C ARG A 99 -3.72 -5.34 -13.16
N LYS A 100 -5.00 -5.72 -13.01
CA LYS A 100 -6.13 -4.80 -13.19
C LYS A 100 -6.03 -3.63 -12.22
N ARG A 101 -5.87 -3.87 -10.91
CA ARG A 101 -5.74 -2.80 -9.91
C ARG A 101 -4.51 -1.91 -10.12
N ILE A 102 -3.40 -2.46 -10.62
CA ILE A 102 -2.22 -1.65 -11.02
C ILE A 102 -2.59 -0.68 -12.16
N LEU A 103 -3.31 -1.16 -13.17
CA LEU A 103 -3.63 -0.38 -14.37
C LEU A 103 -4.82 0.56 -14.20
N ASP A 104 -5.70 0.31 -13.23
CA ASP A 104 -6.81 1.20 -12.88
C ASP A 104 -6.32 2.58 -12.37
N ASN A 105 -5.04 2.66 -11.95
CA ASN A 105 -4.37 3.91 -11.60
C ASN A 105 -3.54 4.46 -12.75
N LYS A 106 -3.46 5.79 -12.88
CA LYS A 106 -2.63 6.45 -13.90
C LYS A 106 -1.14 6.26 -13.62
N ARG A 107 -0.36 5.92 -14.66
CA ARG A 107 1.12 5.88 -14.62
C ARG A 107 1.73 7.11 -13.95
N GLN A 108 1.20 8.29 -14.27
CA GLN A 108 1.71 9.56 -13.75
C GLN A 108 1.59 9.65 -12.23
N THR A 109 0.56 9.06 -11.62
CA THR A 109 0.39 9.05 -10.16
C THR A 109 1.51 8.24 -9.51
N TYR A 110 1.83 7.05 -10.05
CA TYR A 110 2.99 6.27 -9.61
C TYR A 110 4.31 7.03 -9.80
N GLN A 111 4.49 7.70 -10.93
CA GLN A 111 5.71 8.45 -11.23
C GLN A 111 5.89 9.63 -10.26
N ASN A 112 4.82 10.35 -9.96
CA ASN A 112 4.84 11.48 -9.03
C ASN A 112 5.26 11.01 -7.63
N LEU A 113 4.70 9.89 -7.17
CA LEU A 113 5.07 9.30 -5.88
C LEU A 113 6.52 8.83 -5.87
N TRP A 114 6.96 8.14 -6.93
CA TRP A 114 8.35 7.67 -7.07
C TRP A 114 9.36 8.81 -7.05
N ASN A 115 9.04 9.93 -7.71
CA ASN A 115 9.89 11.13 -7.70
C ASN A 115 10.09 11.69 -6.28
N LYS A 116 9.13 11.51 -5.35
CA LYS A 116 9.29 11.96 -3.95
C LYS A 116 10.29 11.13 -3.17
N PHE A 117 10.39 9.84 -3.43
CA PHE A 117 11.41 8.97 -2.83
C PHE A 117 12.83 9.23 -3.36
N HIS A 118 12.95 9.89 -4.52
CA HIS A 118 14.23 10.22 -5.15
C HIS A 118 14.51 11.72 -5.14
N ALA A 119 13.79 12.47 -4.31
CA ALA A 119 14.01 13.89 -4.18
C ALA A 119 15.40 14.16 -3.54
N PRO A 120 16.10 15.24 -3.94
CA PRO A 120 17.38 15.60 -3.35
C PRO A 120 17.23 15.90 -1.85
N THR A 121 18.31 15.74 -1.08
CA THR A 121 18.32 15.84 0.41
C THR A 121 17.81 17.18 0.95
N GLU A 122 17.87 18.24 0.14
CA GLU A 122 17.42 19.58 0.49
C GLU A 122 15.90 19.74 0.35
N HIS A 123 15.24 18.83 -0.36
CA HIS A 123 13.80 18.85 -0.62
C HIS A 123 13.01 18.73 0.69
N TRP A 124 11.90 19.46 0.80
CA TRP A 124 11.09 19.54 2.02
C TRP A 124 10.61 18.18 2.56
N ILE A 125 10.50 17.18 1.69
CA ILE A 125 10.07 15.82 2.06
C ILE A 125 11.01 15.16 3.08
N TRP A 126 12.30 15.54 3.09
CA TRP A 126 13.28 15.07 4.05
C TRP A 126 13.10 15.70 5.44
N LYS A 127 12.42 16.86 5.51
CA LYS A 127 12.19 17.62 6.74
C LYS A 127 10.83 17.34 7.38
N GLU A 128 10.00 16.55 6.71
CA GLU A 128 8.65 16.24 7.16
C GLU A 128 8.60 14.99 8.04
N GLY A 129 7.70 14.99 9.02
CA GLY A 129 7.42 13.83 9.84
C GLY A 129 8.20 13.82 11.15
N TRP A 130 8.66 12.64 11.55
CA TRP A 130 9.43 12.47 12.78
C TRP A 130 10.88 12.93 12.60
N TRP A 131 11.50 13.31 13.71
CA TRP A 131 12.80 13.98 13.78
C TRP A 131 13.97 13.25 13.07
N ASN A 132 13.86 11.93 12.83
CA ASN A 132 14.90 11.09 12.22
C ASN A 132 14.46 10.52 10.87
N ASN A 133 14.02 11.36 9.92
CA ASN A 133 13.62 10.97 8.57
C ASN A 133 14.83 10.54 7.69
N GLU A 134 15.66 9.66 8.24
CA GLU A 134 16.80 9.04 7.60
C GLU A 134 16.34 8.05 6.52
N PRO A 135 17.15 7.79 5.47
CA PRO A 135 16.79 6.83 4.41
C PRO A 135 16.46 5.42 4.92
N SER A 136 16.97 5.04 6.09
CA SER A 136 16.73 3.75 6.75
C SER A 136 15.35 3.64 7.40
N ASN A 137 14.74 4.77 7.76
CA ASN A 137 13.46 4.81 8.48
C ASN A 137 12.60 6.03 8.08
N PRO A 138 12.29 6.22 6.78
CA PRO A 138 11.68 7.46 6.32
C PRO A 138 10.18 7.53 6.63
N THR A 139 9.70 8.68 7.10
CA THR A 139 8.28 8.92 7.41
C THR A 139 7.39 8.69 6.17
N LEU A 140 7.84 9.13 4.99
CA LEU A 140 7.13 8.87 3.73
C LEU A 140 7.07 7.37 3.40
N GLY A 141 8.11 6.61 3.76
CA GLY A 141 8.14 5.15 3.58
C GLY A 141 7.04 4.49 4.40
N HIS A 142 6.94 4.82 5.69
CA HIS A 142 5.85 4.34 6.53
C HIS A 142 4.48 4.74 5.99
N ALA A 143 4.28 6.01 5.62
CA ALA A 143 3.03 6.46 5.03
C ALA A 143 2.65 5.64 3.78
N LEU A 144 3.62 5.35 2.91
CA LEU A 144 3.40 4.50 1.74
C LEU A 144 3.01 3.07 2.12
N GLU A 145 3.70 2.46 3.08
CA GLU A 145 3.37 1.11 3.55
C GLU A 145 1.92 1.02 4.02
N ARG A 146 1.45 2.02 4.77
CA ARG A 146 0.05 2.07 5.24
C ARG A 146 -0.95 2.27 4.11
N SER A 147 -0.52 2.87 3.01
CA SER A 147 -1.39 3.28 1.91
C SER A 147 -1.60 2.23 0.83
N TRP A 148 -0.92 1.08 0.85
CA TRP A 148 -1.08 0.10 -0.24
C TRP A 148 -2.53 -0.33 -0.51
N PRO A 149 -3.39 -0.58 0.50
CA PRO A 149 -4.79 -0.91 0.25
C PRO A 149 -5.52 0.22 -0.51
N VAL A 150 -5.39 1.47 -0.06
CA VAL A 150 -6.05 2.61 -0.71
C VAL A 150 -5.49 2.91 -2.10
N ILE A 151 -4.18 2.69 -2.32
CA ILE A 151 -3.55 2.81 -3.65
C ILE A 151 -4.22 1.87 -4.65
N PHE A 152 -4.61 0.67 -4.22
CA PHE A 152 -5.23 -0.34 -5.08
C PHE A 152 -6.75 -0.48 -4.88
N ALA A 153 -7.39 0.58 -4.38
CA ALA A 153 -8.85 0.65 -4.23
C ALA A 153 -9.45 -0.48 -3.36
N CYS A 154 -8.72 -0.84 -2.31
CA CYS A 154 -9.15 -1.78 -1.26
C CYS A 154 -9.29 -0.98 0.04
N GLU A 155 -10.46 -0.36 0.23
CA GLU A 155 -10.67 0.68 1.25
C GLU A 155 -11.55 0.23 2.41
N ASP A 156 -12.18 -0.95 2.32
CA ASP A 156 -13.11 -1.47 3.32
C ASP A 156 -12.42 -1.72 4.67
N ALA A 157 -12.64 -0.82 5.63
CA ALA A 157 -12.05 -0.89 6.95
C ALA A 157 -12.52 -2.11 7.77
N SER A 158 -13.68 -2.70 7.47
CA SER A 158 -14.19 -3.88 8.18
C SER A 158 -13.28 -5.11 8.00
N ILE A 159 -12.47 -5.14 6.93
CA ILE A 159 -11.46 -6.18 6.70
C ILE A 159 -10.47 -6.25 7.86
N ALA A 160 -10.10 -5.11 8.45
CA ALA A 160 -9.17 -5.09 9.58
C ALA A 160 -9.72 -5.83 10.82
N GLU A 161 -11.04 -5.85 11.00
CA GLU A 161 -11.71 -6.52 12.11
C GLU A 161 -12.03 -7.98 11.78
N THR A 162 -12.51 -8.24 10.56
CA THR A 162 -13.05 -9.56 10.16
C THR A 162 -11.98 -10.55 9.69
N CYS A 163 -10.85 -10.07 9.15
CA CYS A 163 -9.82 -10.95 8.60
C CYS A 163 -9.01 -11.68 9.68
N GLY A 164 -8.85 -11.07 10.86
CA GLY A 164 -7.88 -11.49 11.86
C GLY A 164 -6.47 -11.64 11.27
N GLU A 165 -5.74 -12.66 11.71
CA GLU A 165 -4.39 -12.97 11.22
C GLU A 165 -4.37 -13.80 9.92
N GLY A 166 -5.44 -13.76 9.11
CA GLY A 166 -5.48 -14.43 7.80
C GLY A 166 -6.38 -15.66 7.71
N HIS A 167 -7.32 -15.84 8.64
CA HIS A 167 -8.20 -17.01 8.67
C HIS A 167 -9.60 -16.77 8.09
N GLY A 168 -9.94 -15.54 7.71
CA GLY A 168 -11.26 -15.18 7.18
C GLY A 168 -11.31 -15.14 5.63
N PRO A 169 -12.42 -15.57 5.00
CA PRO A 169 -12.62 -15.40 3.55
C PRO A 169 -12.69 -13.92 3.12
N THR A 170 -12.82 -13.00 4.08
CA THR A 170 -12.93 -11.55 3.89
C THR A 170 -11.59 -10.82 3.88
N CYS A 171 -10.46 -11.54 3.89
CA CYS A 171 -9.13 -10.93 3.98
C CYS A 171 -8.64 -10.20 2.71
N GLN A 172 -9.37 -10.31 1.60
CA GLN A 172 -8.95 -9.81 0.30
C GLN A 172 -10.03 -8.92 -0.32
N CYS A 173 -9.58 -7.94 -1.10
CA CYS A 173 -10.45 -7.25 -2.03
C CYS A 173 -10.40 -7.98 -3.37
N LEU A 174 -11.57 -8.27 -3.93
CA LEU A 174 -11.72 -8.95 -5.21
C LEU A 174 -11.88 -7.94 -6.36
N ASP A 175 -11.50 -8.34 -7.57
CA ASP A 175 -11.64 -7.54 -8.80
C ASP A 175 -13.06 -7.47 -9.38
#